data_AF-A0A4V6DH01-F1
#
_entry.id   AF-A0A4V6DH01-F1
#
_cell.length_a   1.000
_cell.length_b   1.000
_cell.length_c   1.000
_cell.angle_alpha   90.00
_cell.angle_beta   90.00
_cell.angle_gamma   90.00
#
_symmetry.space_group_name_H-M   'P 1'
#
loop_
_entity.id
_entity.type
_entity.pdbx_description
1 polymer ?
#
loop_
_entity_poly.entity_id
_entity_poly.type
_entity_poly.pdbx_seq_one_letter_code
_entity_poly.pdbx_strand_id
1 'polypeptide(L)'
;MGPAHNNTMITKNPGWALLGGSASRRFKVVIGVLILFIASAVVVLQPDWHVASSMLRVPSSHHQSALGPSTNPPTDPPPTPPSQPPTSHSTGPPSENNPPPQKGSAGIGHDARTAVLSPDVDGILLSAGTPFFSSPSGRHTLVLQDDGDLVLRRVDADGASHPIWWTSTGDRHKGGRILYVDKQKGHIRIVLNATLESTWTTIWHSDLEPACRKADSGIVKRDGEGNQPQLTGMLEREPGQLELSDNGRLSIAGMCDLYVAPREREKERSLAVIVAGLYRTNHVTCKTHMDKLVANHPSFSRIDVFVYALFEPADVDLFNRTKESIEAALRKCYGSHLRSVDVLPVDREEVDFPGGKNATEATPCKGKLRRLNNQLRTISLAAQQWWAWSIANGYIHDTILRIRTDTSFWERPEFKSLEELGQNTLVLPHPRGEHYFYCARMSGRVSVGPSDQIAYGSAAAMNHWLHMHDRFKQMVDLAADASRPALRDFSGCEVMPSGPLASDCQKPAPCSIECLVGWFLDARGVDFHIEWGWQQSLWRRRDIGPKGAEQERQADIAIEVRDDGMFWG
;
A
#
# COMPACT_ATOMS: atom_id res chain seq x y z
N MET A 1 -65.70 -17.15 -47.20
CA MET A 1 -65.44 -18.09 -48.31
C MET A 1 -63.97 -17.92 -48.73
N GLY A 2 -63.20 -19.00 -48.86
CA GLY A 2 -61.90 -19.00 -49.58
C GLY A 2 -62.13 -19.25 -51.09
N PRO A 3 -61.19 -19.86 -51.86
CA PRO A 3 -59.86 -20.41 -51.52
C PRO A 3 -58.72 -19.69 -52.32
N ALA A 4 -57.49 -20.17 -52.61
CA ALA A 4 -56.80 -21.45 -52.40
C ALA A 4 -55.25 -21.34 -52.38
N HIS A 5 -54.59 -22.40 -51.87
CA HIS A 5 -53.44 -23.19 -52.42
C HIS A 5 -52.45 -22.61 -53.48
N ASN A 6 -51.16 -23.01 -53.52
CA ASN A 6 -50.35 -23.92 -52.68
C ASN A 6 -48.83 -23.77 -52.98
N ASN A 7 -48.01 -24.54 -52.23
CA ASN A 7 -46.56 -24.83 -52.40
C ASN A 7 -45.60 -23.78 -51.79
N THR A 8 -44.62 -24.12 -50.94
CA THR A 8 -44.21 -25.45 -50.42
C THR A 8 -43.58 -25.33 -49.03
N MET A 9 -43.81 -26.30 -48.14
CA MET A 9 -43.13 -26.41 -46.84
C MET A 9 -41.67 -26.86 -46.99
N ILE A 10 -40.77 -26.42 -46.10
CA ILE A 10 -40.11 -27.27 -45.08
C ILE A 10 -39.77 -26.40 -43.86
N THR A 11 -40.36 -26.70 -42.71
CA THR A 11 -39.90 -26.23 -41.39
C THR A 11 -39.05 -27.32 -40.72
N LYS A 12 -38.01 -26.96 -39.96
CA LYS A 12 -37.23 -27.91 -39.15
C LYS A 12 -36.92 -27.37 -37.75
N ASN A 13 -37.58 -28.00 -36.77
CA ASN A 13 -37.17 -28.30 -35.40
C ASN A 13 -38.24 -29.26 -34.82
N PRO A 14 -37.97 -30.07 -33.79
CA PRO A 14 -36.72 -30.33 -33.08
C PRO A 14 -36.27 -31.82 -33.22
N GLY A 15 -35.23 -32.25 -32.49
CA GLY A 15 -34.91 -33.68 -32.39
C GLY A 15 -33.67 -34.00 -31.56
N TRP A 16 -33.86 -34.51 -30.35
CA TRP A 16 -32.79 -35.12 -29.56
C TRP A 16 -32.30 -36.40 -30.24
N ALA A 17 -31.00 -36.49 -30.54
CA ALA A 17 -30.38 -37.71 -31.02
C ALA A 17 -29.74 -38.47 -29.85
N LEU A 18 -30.29 -39.63 -29.48
CA LEU A 18 -29.59 -40.58 -28.63
C LEU A 18 -28.31 -41.05 -29.34
N LEU A 19 -27.15 -40.78 -28.73
CA LEU A 19 -25.88 -41.36 -29.15
C LEU A 19 -25.76 -42.80 -28.64
N GLY A 20 -26.47 -43.72 -29.30
CA GLY A 20 -26.37 -45.16 -29.08
C GLY A 20 -25.76 -45.89 -30.29
N GLY A 21 -24.54 -46.44 -30.13
CA GLY A 21 -24.03 -47.49 -31.02
C GLY A 21 -22.68 -47.23 -31.72
N SER A 22 -21.70 -48.07 -31.39
CA SER A 22 -20.52 -48.39 -32.23
C SER A 22 -19.50 -47.29 -32.60
N ALA A 23 -19.07 -46.47 -31.64
CA ALA A 23 -17.74 -45.86 -31.69
C ALA A 23 -16.67 -46.85 -31.13
N SER A 24 -15.55 -47.01 -31.83
CA SER A 24 -14.52 -48.02 -31.51
C SER A 24 -13.93 -47.84 -30.10
N ARG A 25 -13.41 -48.93 -29.51
CA ARG A 25 -12.76 -48.89 -28.17
C ARG A 25 -11.69 -47.79 -28.07
N ARG A 26 -10.93 -47.53 -29.15
CA ARG A 26 -9.91 -46.47 -29.17
C ARG A 26 -10.53 -45.07 -29.12
N PHE A 27 -11.63 -44.83 -29.82
CA PHE A 27 -12.33 -43.54 -29.79
C PHE A 27 -12.95 -43.24 -28.41
N LYS A 28 -13.51 -44.27 -27.75
CA LYS A 28 -14.00 -44.16 -26.37
C LYS A 28 -12.90 -43.88 -25.35
N VAL A 29 -11.71 -44.46 -25.53
CA VAL A 29 -10.53 -44.15 -24.69
C VAL A 29 -10.03 -42.73 -24.94
N VAL A 30 -9.94 -42.28 -26.19
CA VAL A 30 -9.52 -40.89 -26.49
C VAL A 30 -10.51 -39.87 -25.94
N ILE A 31 -11.83 -40.08 -26.08
CA ILE A 31 -12.84 -39.21 -25.45
C ILE A 31 -12.76 -39.29 -23.92
N GLY A 32 -12.57 -40.48 -23.34
CA GLY A 32 -12.41 -40.65 -21.90
C GLY A 32 -11.19 -39.89 -21.36
N VAL A 33 -10.05 -39.98 -22.04
CA VAL A 33 -8.82 -39.23 -21.71
C VAL A 33 -9.01 -37.73 -21.93
N LEU A 34 -9.70 -37.30 -22.99
CA LEU A 34 -9.98 -35.88 -23.23
C LEU A 34 -10.91 -35.30 -22.15
N ILE A 35 -11.94 -36.03 -21.74
CA ILE A 35 -12.82 -35.64 -20.62
C ILE A 35 -12.04 -35.61 -19.30
N LEU A 36 -11.16 -36.59 -19.05
CA LEU A 36 -10.27 -36.59 -17.88
C LEU A 36 -9.28 -35.42 -17.91
N PHE A 37 -8.77 -35.06 -19.08
CA PHE A 37 -7.84 -33.94 -19.26
C PHE A 37 -8.55 -32.59 -19.11
N ILE A 38 -9.78 -32.45 -19.63
CA ILE A 38 -10.61 -31.25 -19.44
C ILE A 38 -11.09 -31.14 -17.99
N ALA A 39 -11.49 -32.23 -17.34
CA ALA A 39 -11.86 -32.23 -15.92
C ALA A 39 -10.65 -31.91 -15.03
N SER A 40 -9.49 -32.51 -15.31
CA SER A 40 -8.22 -32.15 -14.65
C SER A 40 -7.83 -30.70 -14.92
N ALA A 41 -8.02 -30.21 -16.14
CA ALA A 41 -7.77 -28.81 -16.48
C ALA A 41 -8.72 -27.87 -15.74
N VAL A 42 -10.00 -28.20 -15.56
CA VAL A 42 -10.94 -27.41 -14.73
C VAL A 42 -10.50 -27.42 -13.26
N VAL A 43 -10.02 -28.54 -12.73
CA VAL A 43 -9.47 -28.64 -11.36
C VAL A 43 -8.13 -27.88 -11.20
N VAL A 44 -7.32 -27.76 -12.25
CA VAL A 44 -6.03 -27.03 -12.24
C VAL A 44 -6.17 -25.55 -12.64
N LEU A 45 -7.27 -25.17 -13.31
CA LEU A 45 -7.54 -23.81 -13.78
C LEU A 45 -8.62 -23.08 -12.96
N GLN A 46 -9.10 -23.67 -11.86
CA GLN A 46 -9.81 -22.95 -10.80
C GLN A 46 -8.86 -22.66 -9.62
N PRO A 47 -8.40 -21.41 -9.43
CA PRO A 47 -7.62 -21.04 -8.24
C PRO A 47 -8.48 -21.01 -6.96
N ASP A 48 -9.80 -20.87 -7.10
CA ASP A 48 -10.73 -20.65 -6.01
C ASP A 48 -11.45 -21.94 -5.57
N TRP A 49 -10.78 -22.82 -4.82
CA TRP A 49 -11.46 -23.65 -3.79
C TRP A 49 -10.55 -24.30 -2.73
N HIS A 50 -9.25 -24.52 -3.00
CA HIS A 50 -8.40 -25.37 -2.15
C HIS A 50 -7.80 -24.71 -0.90
N VAL A 51 -8.67 -24.04 -0.11
CA VAL A 51 -8.45 -23.73 1.32
C VAL A 51 -9.63 -24.21 2.19
N ALA A 52 -10.79 -24.54 1.61
CA ALA A 52 -12.02 -24.85 2.37
C ALA A 52 -12.31 -26.35 2.59
N SER A 53 -11.48 -27.27 2.12
CA SER A 53 -11.75 -28.73 2.17
C SER A 53 -10.67 -29.60 2.81
N SER A 54 -9.55 -29.03 3.26
CA SER A 54 -8.62 -29.74 4.15
C SER A 54 -9.03 -29.52 5.61
N MET A 55 -9.40 -30.62 6.30
CA MET A 55 -9.44 -30.64 7.78
C MET A 55 -8.01 -30.62 8.36
N LEU A 56 -7.18 -29.68 7.92
CA LEU A 56 -5.91 -29.38 8.56
C LEU A 56 -6.20 -28.63 9.86
N ARG A 57 -5.73 -29.20 10.97
CA ARG A 57 -5.73 -28.49 12.26
C ARG A 57 -5.02 -27.15 12.08
N VAL A 58 -5.75 -26.07 12.36
CA VAL A 58 -5.18 -24.75 12.60
C VAL A 58 -4.09 -24.89 13.67
N PRO A 59 -2.81 -24.62 13.38
CA PRO A 59 -1.82 -24.41 14.42
C PRO A 59 -2.29 -23.19 15.21
N SER A 60 -2.49 -23.35 16.52
CA SER A 60 -3.04 -22.27 17.33
C SER A 60 -2.06 -21.11 17.39
N SER A 61 -2.34 -20.04 16.65
CA SER A 61 -1.78 -18.69 16.88
C SER A 61 -2.41 -18.06 18.13
N HIS A 62 -2.37 -18.81 19.24
CA HIS A 62 -2.54 -18.25 20.56
C HIS A 62 -1.33 -17.37 20.86
N HIS A 63 -1.45 -16.07 20.60
CA HIS A 63 -0.82 -15.10 21.47
C HIS A 63 -1.45 -15.26 22.85
N GLN A 64 -0.86 -16.13 23.69
CA GLN A 64 -1.02 -16.01 25.13
C GLN A 64 -0.30 -14.71 25.54
N SER A 65 -1.08 -13.66 25.78
CA SER A 65 -0.57 -12.52 26.54
C SER A 65 -0.22 -13.00 27.93
N ALA A 66 1.05 -12.91 28.30
CA ALA A 66 1.51 -13.19 29.65
C ALA A 66 1.05 -12.07 30.60
N LEU A 67 -0.19 -12.15 31.09
CA LEU A 67 -0.73 -11.40 32.23
C LEU A 67 -1.99 -12.14 32.73
N GLY A 68 -1.90 -12.75 33.92
CA GLY A 68 -3.00 -13.48 34.52
C GLY A 68 -4.10 -12.57 35.08
N PRO A 69 -5.34 -13.07 35.26
CA PRO A 69 -6.45 -12.26 35.74
C PRO A 69 -6.34 -11.99 37.25
N SER A 70 -6.17 -10.71 37.62
CA SER A 70 -6.44 -10.25 38.99
C SER A 70 -7.89 -9.75 39.06
N THR A 71 -8.75 -10.51 39.74
CA THR A 71 -10.13 -10.13 40.01
C THR A 71 -10.21 -9.20 41.23
N ASN A 72 -10.69 -7.95 41.05
CA ASN A 72 -11.74 -7.32 41.88
C ASN A 72 -12.07 -5.86 41.45
N PRO A 73 -13.27 -5.35 41.76
CA PRO A 73 -13.83 -4.07 41.27
C PRO A 73 -13.45 -2.84 42.15
N PRO A 74 -13.79 -1.59 41.74
CA PRO A 74 -13.22 -0.37 42.32
C PRO A 74 -13.95 0.18 43.55
N THR A 75 -13.24 1.00 44.34
CA THR A 75 -13.81 1.87 45.39
C THR A 75 -13.03 3.20 45.45
N ASP A 76 -13.70 4.27 45.88
CA ASP A 76 -13.31 5.69 45.72
C ASP A 76 -12.10 6.19 46.58
N PRO A 77 -11.50 7.36 46.24
CA PRO A 77 -10.34 7.99 46.93
C PRO A 77 -10.77 8.96 48.06
N PRO A 78 -9.91 9.78 48.75
CA PRO A 78 -8.44 9.95 48.77
C PRO A 78 -7.88 9.70 50.23
N PRO A 79 -6.84 10.34 50.85
CA PRO A 79 -5.79 11.28 50.41
C PRO A 79 -4.34 11.01 50.94
N THR A 80 -3.44 11.98 50.68
CA THR A 80 -2.05 12.21 51.15
C THR A 80 -1.97 12.99 52.50
N PRO A 81 -0.79 13.31 53.11
CA PRO A 81 0.64 12.89 52.96
C PRO A 81 1.29 12.57 54.37
N PRO A 82 2.57 12.86 54.76
CA PRO A 82 3.90 12.96 54.09
C PRO A 82 5.04 12.11 54.77
N SER A 83 6.30 12.27 54.32
CA SER A 83 7.57 12.27 55.12
C SER A 83 8.66 11.18 54.90
N GLN A 84 9.70 11.56 54.12
CA GLN A 84 11.16 11.38 54.32
C GLN A 84 11.88 9.98 54.52
N PRO A 85 13.19 9.88 54.18
CA PRO A 85 13.95 8.61 54.03
C PRO A 85 14.86 8.27 55.24
N PRO A 86 15.50 7.08 55.25
CA PRO A 86 16.97 7.08 55.42
C PRO A 86 17.80 5.95 54.75
N THR A 87 18.99 6.34 54.28
CA THR A 87 20.34 5.69 54.28
C THR A 87 20.58 4.16 54.34
N SER A 88 21.39 3.71 53.37
CA SER A 88 22.57 2.80 53.44
C SER A 88 22.81 1.87 54.65
N HIS A 89 23.26 0.64 54.36
CA HIS A 89 24.38 0.02 55.10
C HIS A 89 25.31 -0.81 54.18
N SER A 90 26.59 -0.79 54.53
CA SER A 90 27.69 -1.50 53.87
C SER A 90 28.27 -2.56 54.80
N THR A 91 28.56 -3.76 54.29
CA THR A 91 29.47 -4.74 54.91
C THR A 91 29.99 -5.74 53.88
N GLY A 92 31.30 -5.96 53.90
CA GLY A 92 32.02 -7.15 53.45
C GLY A 92 33.37 -7.19 54.19
N PRO A 93 34.34 -8.05 53.84
CA PRO A 93 34.27 -9.34 53.14
C PRO A 93 34.77 -10.49 54.08
N PRO A 94 35.17 -11.66 53.55
CA PRO A 94 36.61 -11.95 53.57
C PRO A 94 37.17 -12.48 52.24
N SER A 95 38.51 -12.60 52.17
CA SER A 95 39.33 -12.87 50.97
C SER A 95 40.14 -14.18 51.12
N GLU A 96 40.96 -14.51 50.09
CA GLU A 96 41.90 -15.65 49.89
C GLU A 96 41.40 -16.77 48.93
N ASN A 97 42.15 -17.30 47.95
CA ASN A 97 43.53 -17.06 47.44
C ASN A 97 43.67 -17.43 45.93
N ASN A 98 44.32 -16.55 45.12
CA ASN A 98 45.16 -16.68 43.88
C ASN A 98 45.13 -17.93 42.93
N PRO A 99 45.60 -17.85 41.64
CA PRO A 99 46.32 -16.75 40.93
C PRO A 99 45.78 -16.35 39.52
N PRO A 100 46.29 -15.26 38.89
CA PRO A 100 46.05 -14.86 37.48
C PRO A 100 47.09 -15.51 36.52
N PRO A 101 47.15 -15.23 35.19
CA PRO A 101 46.32 -14.34 34.33
C PRO A 101 45.83 -14.97 33.00
N GLN A 102 44.98 -14.26 32.24
CA GLN A 102 45.26 -14.01 30.79
C GLN A 102 44.44 -12.86 30.21
N LYS A 103 45.13 -11.84 29.68
CA LYS A 103 44.55 -10.88 28.73
C LYS A 103 44.33 -11.60 27.40
N GLY A 104 43.10 -12.05 27.15
CA GLY A 104 42.65 -12.43 25.82
C GLY A 104 42.55 -11.20 24.93
N SER A 105 43.58 -10.95 24.12
CA SER A 105 43.53 -9.93 23.07
C SER A 105 42.59 -10.40 21.96
N ALA A 106 41.37 -9.86 21.95
CA ALA A 106 40.45 -9.93 20.81
C ALA A 106 40.02 -8.51 20.42
N GLY A 107 41.00 -7.69 20.04
CA GLY A 107 40.74 -6.57 19.15
C GLY A 107 40.53 -7.08 17.73
N ILE A 108 39.61 -6.43 17.01
CA ILE A 108 39.35 -6.35 15.56
C ILE A 108 37.83 -6.28 15.42
N GLY A 109 37.32 -5.14 14.95
CA GLY A 109 35.94 -5.10 14.46
C GLY A 109 35.86 -6.04 13.27
N HIS A 110 35.06 -7.11 13.38
CA HIS A 110 34.79 -7.95 12.22
C HIS A 110 33.95 -7.15 11.24
N ASP A 111 34.59 -6.64 10.18
CA ASP A 111 33.89 -6.19 8.99
C ASP A 111 32.92 -7.29 8.56
N ALA A 112 31.64 -6.92 8.39
CA ALA A 112 30.60 -7.88 8.04
C ALA A 112 30.97 -8.53 6.70
N ARG A 113 31.02 -9.86 6.66
CA ARG A 113 31.34 -10.59 5.43
C ARG A 113 30.27 -10.30 4.38
N THR A 114 30.70 -10.13 3.14
CA THR A 114 29.84 -9.79 2.00
C THR A 114 29.92 -10.87 0.94
N ALA A 115 28.76 -11.35 0.50
CA ALA A 115 28.64 -12.17 -0.71
C ALA A 115 28.54 -11.25 -1.92
N VAL A 116 29.02 -11.70 -3.07
CA VAL A 116 28.96 -10.99 -4.36
C VAL A 116 28.19 -11.84 -5.35
N LEU A 117 27.22 -11.24 -6.03
CA LEU A 117 26.52 -11.80 -7.18
C LEU A 117 26.97 -11.05 -8.42
N SER A 118 27.74 -11.73 -9.26
CA SER A 118 28.10 -11.24 -10.59
C SER A 118 27.00 -11.56 -11.60
N PRO A 119 26.74 -10.67 -12.58
CA PRO A 119 25.85 -11.00 -13.67
C PRO A 119 26.43 -12.13 -14.54
N ASP A 120 25.56 -12.87 -15.21
CA ASP A 120 25.95 -13.84 -16.23
C ASP A 120 26.33 -13.18 -17.57
N VAL A 121 26.54 -14.01 -18.61
CA VAL A 121 26.95 -13.56 -19.95
C VAL A 121 25.92 -12.65 -20.64
N ASP A 122 24.64 -12.75 -20.27
CA ASP A 122 23.54 -11.94 -20.80
C ASP A 122 23.26 -10.72 -19.90
N GLY A 123 24.04 -10.53 -18.83
CA GLY A 123 23.89 -9.45 -17.87
C GLY A 123 22.90 -9.74 -16.74
N ILE A 124 22.36 -10.96 -16.65
CA ILE A 124 21.29 -11.34 -15.72
C ILE A 124 21.90 -11.64 -14.34
N LEU A 125 21.28 -11.06 -13.30
CA LEU A 125 21.62 -11.28 -11.89
C LEU A 125 20.69 -12.33 -11.27
N LEU A 126 19.37 -12.15 -11.42
CA LEU A 126 18.36 -13.08 -10.91
C LEU A 126 17.29 -13.35 -11.98
N SER A 127 16.80 -14.58 -12.02
CA SER A 127 15.77 -15.05 -12.95
C SER A 127 14.88 -16.09 -12.28
N ALA A 128 13.79 -16.54 -12.92
CA ALA A 128 13.00 -17.67 -12.42
C ALA A 128 13.81 -18.99 -12.27
N GLY A 129 14.92 -19.16 -13.02
CA GLY A 129 15.83 -20.31 -12.86
C GLY A 129 16.86 -20.13 -11.75
N THR A 130 17.17 -18.88 -11.40
CA THR A 130 18.15 -18.48 -10.38
C THR A 130 17.59 -17.33 -9.52
N PRO A 131 16.52 -17.56 -8.72
CA PRO A 131 15.80 -16.46 -8.08
C PRO A 131 16.38 -16.01 -6.73
N PHE A 132 17.41 -16.68 -6.20
CA PHE A 132 17.93 -16.46 -4.85
C PHE A 132 19.39 -15.98 -4.83
N PHE A 133 19.70 -15.01 -3.97
CA PHE A 133 21.06 -14.61 -3.62
C PHE A 133 21.17 -14.38 -2.11
N SER A 134 22.15 -14.99 -1.44
CA SER A 134 22.25 -14.99 0.03
C SER A 134 23.58 -14.46 0.56
N SER A 135 23.50 -13.77 1.69
CA SER A 135 24.66 -13.38 2.53
C SER A 135 25.49 -14.60 3.00
N PRO A 136 26.78 -14.43 3.34
CA PRO A 136 27.66 -15.53 3.77
C PRO A 136 27.22 -16.30 5.03
N SER A 137 26.35 -15.71 5.86
CA SER A 137 25.73 -16.34 7.03
C SER A 137 24.38 -17.01 6.74
N GLY A 138 23.82 -16.82 5.54
CA GLY A 138 22.47 -17.27 5.18
C GLY A 138 21.33 -16.52 5.89
N ARG A 139 21.63 -15.56 6.78
CA ARG A 139 20.61 -14.79 7.53
C ARG A 139 19.89 -13.75 6.71
N HIS A 140 20.44 -13.36 5.56
CA HIS A 140 19.80 -12.46 4.61
C HIS A 140 19.81 -13.06 3.21
N THR A 141 18.66 -13.02 2.54
CA THR A 141 18.46 -13.55 1.18
C THR A 141 17.62 -12.58 0.37
N LEU A 142 18.16 -12.15 -0.76
CA LEU A 142 17.44 -11.46 -1.83
C LEU A 142 16.73 -12.51 -2.71
N VAL A 143 15.45 -12.30 -2.98
CA VAL A 143 14.58 -13.22 -3.72
C VAL A 143 13.84 -12.47 -4.82
N LEU A 144 13.98 -12.90 -6.06
CA LEU A 144 13.02 -12.55 -7.12
C LEU A 144 11.84 -13.52 -7.04
N GLN A 145 10.68 -13.04 -6.61
CA GLN A 145 9.50 -13.88 -6.38
C GLN A 145 8.71 -14.16 -7.68
N ASP A 146 7.92 -15.24 -7.66
CA ASP A 146 7.08 -15.68 -8.79
C ASP A 146 6.05 -14.65 -9.25
N ASP A 147 5.66 -13.71 -8.39
CA ASP A 147 4.75 -12.61 -8.71
C ASP A 147 5.43 -11.38 -9.33
N GLY A 148 6.77 -11.39 -9.41
CA GLY A 148 7.58 -10.30 -9.94
C GLY A 148 8.12 -9.30 -8.91
N ASP A 149 7.92 -9.53 -7.61
CA ASP A 149 8.51 -8.67 -6.58
C ASP A 149 9.95 -9.08 -6.23
N LEU A 150 10.87 -8.12 -6.18
CA LEU A 150 12.24 -8.36 -5.71
C LEU A 150 12.30 -8.04 -4.21
N VAL A 151 12.53 -9.05 -3.38
CA VAL A 151 12.36 -8.96 -1.92
C VAL A 151 13.61 -9.42 -1.18
N LEU A 152 14.16 -8.54 -0.36
CA LEU A 152 15.19 -8.87 0.61
C LEU A 152 14.53 -9.35 1.91
N ARG A 153 14.90 -10.55 2.36
CA ARG A 153 14.39 -11.19 3.58
C ARG A 153 15.50 -11.36 4.60
N ARG A 154 15.17 -11.18 5.88
CA ARG A 154 15.95 -11.67 7.03
C ARG A 154 15.40 -13.03 7.45
N VAL A 155 16.28 -13.95 7.81
CA VAL A 155 15.95 -15.24 8.43
C VAL A 155 16.44 -15.19 9.87
N ASP A 156 15.49 -15.28 10.79
CA ASP A 156 15.75 -15.28 12.23
C ASP A 156 16.20 -16.67 12.72
N ALA A 157 16.69 -16.75 13.96
CA ALA A 157 17.39 -17.95 14.47
C ALA A 157 16.49 -19.20 14.61
N ASP A 158 15.18 -19.02 14.62
CA ASP A 158 14.15 -20.06 14.59
C ASP A 158 13.76 -20.50 13.17
N GLY A 159 14.35 -19.88 12.13
CA GLY A 159 14.03 -20.11 10.72
C GLY A 159 12.86 -19.27 10.20
N ALA A 160 12.26 -18.39 11.01
CA ALA A 160 11.23 -17.47 10.55
C ALA A 160 11.83 -16.47 9.54
N SER A 161 11.12 -16.22 8.43
CA SER A 161 11.60 -15.34 7.36
C SER A 161 10.73 -14.09 7.28
N HIS A 162 11.37 -12.92 7.41
CA HIS A 162 10.72 -11.62 7.46
C HIS A 162 11.24 -10.72 6.32
N PRO A 163 10.37 -10.15 5.47
CA PRO A 163 10.80 -9.20 4.45
C PRO A 163 11.25 -7.89 5.12
N ILE A 164 12.39 -7.35 4.69
CA ILE A 164 12.99 -6.12 5.24
C ILE A 164 13.14 -4.99 4.21
N TRP A 165 13.04 -5.31 2.92
CA TRP A 165 12.98 -4.37 1.80
C TRP A 165 12.43 -5.08 0.56
N TRP A 166 11.71 -4.36 -0.31
CA TRP A 166 11.29 -4.87 -1.61
C TRP A 166 10.92 -3.77 -2.60
N THR A 167 10.88 -4.12 -3.89
CA THR A 167 10.60 -3.18 -5.00
C THR A 167 9.12 -2.83 -5.19
N SER A 168 8.21 -3.59 -4.57
CA SER A 168 6.74 -3.44 -4.67
C SER A 168 6.20 -3.63 -6.10
N THR A 169 6.87 -4.50 -6.86
CA THR A 169 6.60 -4.76 -8.29
C THR A 169 5.78 -6.02 -8.55
N GLY A 170 5.31 -6.70 -7.50
CA GLY A 170 4.48 -7.91 -7.61
C GLY A 170 3.11 -7.64 -8.21
N ASP A 171 2.87 -8.12 -9.44
CA ASP A 171 1.64 -7.90 -10.22
C ASP A 171 0.80 -9.18 -10.42
N ARG A 172 1.30 -10.34 -9.97
CA ARG A 172 0.73 -11.69 -10.15
C ARG A 172 0.65 -12.16 -11.61
N HIS A 173 1.22 -11.44 -12.57
CA HIS A 173 1.25 -11.89 -13.96
C HIS A 173 2.37 -12.93 -14.15
N LYS A 174 2.02 -14.09 -14.72
CA LYS A 174 2.95 -15.21 -15.00
C LYS A 174 3.93 -14.93 -16.17
N GLY A 175 4.26 -13.65 -16.42
CA GLY A 175 5.22 -13.26 -17.44
C GLY A 175 6.66 -13.52 -16.99
N GLY A 176 7.61 -13.48 -17.91
CA GLY A 176 9.03 -13.52 -17.54
C GLY A 176 9.40 -12.37 -16.60
N ARG A 177 10.27 -12.63 -15.63
CA ARG A 177 10.83 -11.67 -14.69
C ARG A 177 12.34 -11.85 -14.67
N ILE A 178 13.07 -10.76 -14.89
CA ILE A 178 14.54 -10.76 -14.85
C ILE A 178 15.04 -9.52 -14.12
N LEU A 179 16.00 -9.73 -13.23
CA LEU A 179 16.85 -8.68 -12.67
C LEU A 179 18.18 -8.71 -13.43
N TYR A 180 18.57 -7.61 -14.07
CA TYR A 180 19.75 -7.57 -14.92
C TYR A 180 20.48 -6.22 -14.83
N VAL A 181 21.71 -6.18 -15.33
CA VAL A 181 22.56 -4.99 -15.38
C VAL A 181 22.39 -4.26 -16.71
N ASP A 182 21.74 -3.10 -16.67
CA ASP A 182 21.57 -2.22 -17.83
C ASP A 182 22.79 -1.27 -17.93
N LYS A 183 23.58 -1.43 -18.99
CA LYS A 183 24.82 -0.66 -19.24
C LYS A 183 24.60 0.31 -20.41
N GLN A 184 24.14 1.53 -20.14
CA GLN A 184 23.83 2.53 -21.17
C GLN A 184 24.71 3.77 -21.05
N LYS A 185 25.41 4.14 -22.14
CA LYS A 185 26.10 5.45 -22.29
C LYS A 185 27.03 5.81 -21.11
N GLY A 186 27.74 4.82 -20.56
CA GLY A 186 28.62 5.00 -19.40
C GLY A 186 27.87 5.25 -18.08
N HIS A 187 26.61 4.82 -17.99
CA HIS A 187 25.86 4.60 -16.75
C HIS A 187 25.61 3.10 -16.57
N ILE A 188 25.60 2.64 -15.33
CA ILE A 188 25.34 1.25 -14.94
C ILE A 188 24.24 1.29 -13.89
N ARG A 189 23.20 0.50 -14.12
CA ARG A 189 22.07 0.39 -13.18
C ARG A 189 21.54 -1.02 -13.19
N ILE A 190 20.92 -1.41 -12.09
CA ILE A 190 20.19 -2.68 -12.00
C ILE A 190 18.75 -2.40 -12.37
N VAL A 191 18.19 -3.23 -13.24
CA VAL A 191 16.84 -3.06 -13.78
C VAL A 191 16.06 -4.35 -13.56
N LEU A 192 14.83 -4.19 -13.09
CA LEU A 192 13.83 -5.25 -13.03
C LEU A 192 12.87 -5.08 -14.20
N ASN A 193 12.93 -6.03 -15.13
CA ASN A 193 12.03 -6.09 -16.28
C ASN A 193 10.98 -7.18 -16.08
N ALA A 194 9.76 -6.86 -16.51
CA ALA A 194 8.64 -7.78 -16.63
C ALA A 194 8.25 -7.96 -18.10
N THR A 195 7.87 -9.17 -18.49
CA THR A 195 7.08 -9.37 -19.70
C THR A 195 5.65 -8.91 -19.43
N LEU A 196 5.26 -7.77 -20.02
CA LEU A 196 3.91 -7.20 -19.99
C LEU A 196 3.39 -7.09 -21.44
N GLU A 197 2.19 -7.56 -21.70
CA GLU A 197 1.58 -7.58 -23.05
C GLU A 197 2.47 -8.19 -24.15
N SER A 198 3.30 -9.18 -23.79
CA SER A 198 4.33 -9.81 -24.63
C SER A 198 5.55 -8.94 -24.98
N THR A 199 5.73 -7.80 -24.31
CA THR A 199 6.88 -6.90 -24.43
C THR A 199 7.69 -6.86 -23.12
N TRP A 200 8.99 -6.61 -23.20
CA TRP A 200 9.81 -6.38 -22.01
C TRP A 200 9.69 -4.91 -21.58
N THR A 201 9.15 -4.69 -20.38
CA THR A 201 8.96 -3.37 -19.78
C THR A 201 9.76 -3.25 -18.49
N THR A 202 10.47 -2.14 -18.34
CA THR A 202 11.11 -1.77 -17.07
C THR A 202 10.07 -1.31 -16.07
N ILE A 203 9.99 -2.01 -14.93
CA ILE A 203 9.03 -1.71 -13.87
C ILE A 203 9.71 -1.19 -12.60
N TRP A 204 11.02 -1.39 -12.44
CA TRP A 204 11.85 -0.78 -11.40
C TRP A 204 13.31 -0.69 -11.86
N HIS A 205 14.07 0.29 -11.37
CA HIS A 205 15.51 0.39 -11.59
C HIS A 205 16.23 1.07 -10.42
N SER A 206 17.52 0.77 -10.23
CA SER A 206 18.32 1.28 -9.11
C SER A 206 18.41 2.79 -9.04
N ASP A 207 18.30 3.52 -10.15
CA ASP A 207 18.35 5.00 -10.15
C ASP A 207 17.21 5.64 -9.34
N LEU A 208 16.19 4.88 -8.92
CA LEU A 208 15.17 5.32 -7.97
C LEU A 208 15.76 5.68 -6.60
N GLU A 209 16.81 4.98 -6.18
CA GLU A 209 17.61 5.34 -5.01
C GLU A 209 18.59 6.47 -5.40
N PRO A 210 18.51 7.67 -4.80
CA PRO A 210 19.22 8.86 -5.30
C PRO A 210 20.74 8.71 -5.32
N ALA A 211 21.29 7.90 -4.40
CA ALA A 211 22.71 7.58 -4.33
C ALA A 211 23.20 6.71 -5.50
N CYS A 212 22.31 5.97 -6.17
CA CYS A 212 22.63 5.11 -7.32
C CYS A 212 22.56 5.84 -8.65
N ARG A 213 21.90 7.00 -8.70
CA ARG A 213 21.83 7.80 -9.92
C ARG A 213 23.23 8.35 -10.23
N LYS A 214 23.66 8.21 -11.49
CA LYS A 214 24.86 8.89 -11.98
C LYS A 214 24.70 10.40 -11.77
N ALA A 215 25.57 10.97 -10.94
CA ALA A 215 25.70 12.41 -10.82
C ALA A 215 26.19 12.96 -12.16
N ASP A 216 25.29 13.59 -12.92
CA ASP A 216 25.68 14.45 -14.03
C ASP A 216 26.51 15.60 -13.45
N SER A 217 27.81 15.57 -13.72
CA SER A 217 28.80 16.50 -13.16
C SER A 217 28.62 17.92 -13.72
N GLY A 218 27.63 18.63 -13.17
CA GLY A 218 27.19 19.96 -13.60
C GLY A 218 27.35 21.03 -12.53
N ILE A 219 28.59 21.43 -12.26
CA ILE A 219 28.99 22.71 -11.63
C ILE A 219 28.27 23.05 -10.30
N VAL A 220 28.83 22.54 -9.19
CA VAL A 220 29.10 23.41 -8.04
C VAL A 220 30.59 23.28 -7.72
N LYS A 221 31.38 24.27 -8.14
CA LYS A 221 32.66 24.54 -7.47
C LYS A 221 32.33 25.03 -6.07
N ARG A 222 32.38 24.12 -5.09
CA ARG A 222 32.57 24.51 -3.70
C ARG A 222 34.07 24.50 -3.45
N ASP A 223 34.65 25.70 -3.47
CA ASP A 223 35.99 25.90 -2.94
C ASP A 223 35.99 25.57 -1.44
N GLY A 224 37.01 24.87 -0.95
CA GLY A 224 37.13 24.49 0.46
C GLY A 224 37.57 23.04 0.65
N GLU A 225 38.78 22.85 1.17
CA GLU A 225 39.34 21.56 1.55
C GLU A 225 38.56 20.89 2.69
N GLY A 226 38.65 19.56 2.80
CA GLY A 226 38.31 18.84 4.03
C GLY A 226 37.14 17.86 3.93
N ASN A 227 37.40 16.69 3.34
CA ASN A 227 36.80 15.35 3.58
C ASN A 227 36.41 14.64 2.29
N GLN A 228 37.38 13.91 1.71
CA GLN A 228 37.04 12.81 0.81
C GLN A 228 36.23 11.76 1.58
N PRO A 229 35.22 11.12 0.96
CA PRO A 229 34.65 9.90 1.51
C PRO A 229 35.76 8.86 1.67
N GLN A 230 35.86 8.23 2.84
CA GLN A 230 36.80 7.14 3.05
C GLN A 230 36.38 5.95 2.20
N LEU A 231 37.05 5.78 1.05
CA LEU A 231 37.02 4.57 0.24
C LEU A 231 37.66 3.41 1.03
N THR A 232 36.84 2.73 1.83
CA THR A 232 37.25 1.53 2.58
C THR A 232 37.50 0.36 1.61
N GLY A 233 38.77 0.13 1.26
CA GLY A 233 39.25 -1.17 0.78
C GLY A 233 38.68 -1.67 -0.54
N MET A 234 38.82 -0.89 -1.62
CA MET A 234 38.60 -1.42 -2.98
C MET A 234 39.68 -2.42 -3.37
N LEU A 235 39.33 -3.70 -3.33
CA LEU A 235 39.69 -4.61 -4.42
C LEU A 235 39.17 -4.03 -5.74
N GLU A 236 39.79 -4.36 -6.87
CA GLU A 236 39.26 -4.04 -8.20
C GLU A 236 37.92 -4.79 -8.40
N ARG A 237 36.80 -4.13 -8.09
CA ARG A 237 35.45 -4.69 -8.22
C ARG A 237 34.78 -4.15 -9.48
N GLU A 238 34.18 -5.03 -10.27
CA GLU A 238 33.50 -4.64 -11.49
C GLU A 238 32.14 -4.01 -11.18
N PRO A 239 31.84 -2.80 -11.69
CA PRO A 239 30.55 -2.16 -11.42
C PRO A 239 29.41 -2.91 -12.10
N GLY A 240 28.30 -3.06 -11.36
CA GLY A 240 27.13 -3.86 -11.74
C GLY A 240 27.01 -5.20 -11.02
N GLN A 241 27.97 -5.58 -10.17
CA GLN A 241 27.80 -6.71 -9.24
C GLN A 241 26.91 -6.29 -8.06
N LEU A 242 26.11 -7.23 -7.53
CA LEU A 242 25.35 -7.04 -6.28
C LEU A 242 26.15 -7.54 -5.09
N GLU A 243 26.16 -6.77 -4.01
CA GLU A 243 26.81 -7.09 -2.75
C GLU A 243 25.75 -7.26 -1.65
N LEU A 244 25.77 -8.39 -0.93
CA LEU A 244 24.88 -8.64 0.21
C LEU A 244 25.67 -9.12 1.43
N SER A 245 25.61 -8.33 2.50
CA SER A 245 26.42 -8.53 3.69
C SER A 245 25.70 -9.25 4.83
N ASP A 246 26.47 -9.78 5.78
CA ASP A 246 25.97 -10.49 6.96
C ASP A 246 25.09 -9.63 7.90
N ASN A 247 25.12 -8.29 7.76
CA ASN A 247 24.24 -7.37 8.49
C ASN A 247 22.95 -6.98 7.74
N GLY A 248 22.81 -7.42 6.47
CA GLY A 248 21.63 -7.17 5.65
C GLY A 248 21.74 -5.98 4.69
N ARG A 249 22.84 -5.22 4.71
CA ARG A 249 23.10 -4.16 3.71
C ARG A 249 23.25 -4.78 2.33
N LEU A 250 22.49 -4.24 1.37
CA LEU A 250 22.44 -4.62 -0.04
C LEU A 250 22.92 -3.43 -0.88
N SER A 251 23.92 -3.65 -1.73
CA SER A 251 24.56 -2.58 -2.51
C SER A 251 24.92 -3.01 -3.93
N ILE A 252 25.13 -2.03 -4.81
CA ILE A 252 25.79 -2.20 -6.10
C ILE A 252 27.28 -1.93 -5.88
N ALA A 253 28.11 -2.92 -6.20
CA ALA A 253 29.55 -2.90 -5.95
C ALA A 253 30.22 -1.62 -6.50
N GLY A 254 30.88 -0.87 -5.62
CA GLY A 254 31.58 0.37 -5.96
C GLY A 254 30.69 1.54 -6.39
N MET A 255 29.36 1.47 -6.19
CA MET A 255 28.42 2.51 -6.65
C MET A 255 27.56 3.08 -5.52
N CYS A 256 26.66 2.28 -4.93
CA CYS A 256 25.62 2.78 -4.03
C CYS A 256 25.00 1.66 -3.18
N ASP A 257 24.27 2.01 -2.13
CA ASP A 257 23.39 1.08 -1.43
C ASP A 257 21.98 1.09 -2.02
N LEU A 258 21.40 -0.10 -2.22
CA LEU A 258 19.98 -0.29 -2.52
C LEU A 258 19.15 -0.41 -1.24
N TYR A 259 19.75 -0.93 -0.17
CA TYR A 259 19.14 -0.98 1.15
C TYR A 259 20.20 -0.94 2.26
N VAL A 260 19.96 -0.05 3.22
CA VAL A 260 20.61 0.05 4.53
C VAL A 260 19.53 0.05 5.62
N ALA A 261 19.91 -0.17 6.88
CA ALA A 261 18.94 -0.18 7.97
C ALA A 261 18.18 1.17 8.10
N PRO A 262 16.88 1.19 8.43
CA PRO A 262 16.08 2.43 8.53
C PRO A 262 16.71 3.54 9.38
N ARG A 263 17.38 3.17 10.48
CA ARG A 263 18.11 4.09 11.37
C ARG A 263 19.21 4.91 10.67
N GLU A 264 19.82 4.35 9.63
CA GLU A 264 20.87 5.04 8.85
C GLU A 264 20.24 6.08 7.91
N ARG A 265 19.04 5.82 7.37
CA ARG A 265 18.33 6.74 6.46
C ARG A 265 17.49 7.82 7.16
N GLU A 266 17.15 7.67 8.45
CA GLU A 266 16.21 8.59 9.14
C GLU A 266 16.59 10.08 9.01
N LYS A 267 17.88 10.43 8.98
CA LYS A 267 18.35 11.82 8.82
C LYS A 267 18.17 12.38 7.41
N GLU A 268 18.14 11.52 6.41
CA GLU A 268 18.03 11.86 4.99
C GLU A 268 16.61 11.61 4.44
N ARG A 269 15.74 11.06 5.29
CA ARG A 269 14.35 10.69 5.02
C ARG A 269 13.59 11.73 4.19
N SER A 270 12.87 11.24 3.21
CA SER A 270 12.10 12.03 2.25
C SER A 270 10.59 11.76 2.33
N LEU A 271 9.78 12.75 1.92
CA LEU A 271 8.31 12.68 1.88
C LEU A 271 7.75 13.00 0.49
N ALA A 272 6.89 12.14 -0.03
CA ALA A 272 5.93 12.50 -1.08
C ALA A 272 4.58 12.84 -0.45
N VAL A 273 4.02 14.01 -0.79
CA VAL A 273 2.66 14.42 -0.44
C VAL A 273 1.78 14.33 -1.69
N ILE A 274 0.94 13.31 -1.75
CA ILE A 274 -0.05 13.10 -2.80
C ILE A 274 -1.35 13.80 -2.38
N VAL A 275 -1.67 14.92 -3.04
CA VAL A 275 -2.91 15.69 -2.83
C VAL A 275 -3.90 15.28 -3.92
N ALA A 276 -4.88 14.45 -3.57
CA ALA A 276 -5.79 13.84 -4.54
C ALA A 276 -7.26 14.03 -4.17
N GLY A 277 -8.09 14.56 -5.08
CA GLY A 277 -9.52 14.76 -4.85
C GLY A 277 -10.17 15.85 -5.69
N LEU A 278 -11.39 16.25 -5.32
CA LEU A 278 -12.14 17.34 -5.96
C LEU A 278 -11.55 18.70 -5.57
N TYR A 279 -11.32 19.60 -6.53
CA TYR A 279 -10.54 20.82 -6.31
C TYR A 279 -11.12 21.72 -5.22
N ARG A 280 -12.42 22.07 -5.30
CA ARG A 280 -13.23 22.70 -4.24
C ARG A 280 -12.51 23.83 -3.48
N THR A 281 -11.98 23.51 -2.29
CA THR A 281 -11.34 24.44 -1.33
C THR A 281 -9.80 24.43 -1.39
N ASN A 282 -9.18 23.72 -2.35
CA ASN A 282 -7.72 23.54 -2.38
C ASN A 282 -6.94 24.86 -2.54
N HIS A 283 -7.53 25.85 -3.21
CA HIS A 283 -6.99 27.21 -3.30
C HIS A 283 -6.73 27.90 -1.95
N VAL A 284 -7.29 27.39 -0.84
CA VAL A 284 -7.02 27.88 0.52
C VAL A 284 -6.28 26.84 1.36
N THR A 285 -6.69 25.57 1.31
CA THR A 285 -6.05 24.52 2.13
C THR A 285 -4.60 24.27 1.73
N CYS A 286 -4.22 24.48 0.46
CA CYS A 286 -2.83 24.39 -0.01
C CYS A 286 -1.89 25.30 0.79
N LYS A 287 -2.37 26.45 1.29
CA LYS A 287 -1.59 27.31 2.18
C LYS A 287 -1.28 26.59 3.50
N THR A 288 -2.26 25.92 4.10
CA THR A 288 -2.03 25.13 5.33
C THR A 288 -1.12 23.93 5.09
N HIS A 289 -1.20 23.29 3.90
CA HIS A 289 -0.23 22.27 3.49
C HIS A 289 1.19 22.86 3.48
N MET A 290 1.39 24.03 2.87
CA MET A 290 2.70 24.68 2.83
C MET A 290 3.20 25.11 4.21
N ASP A 291 2.38 25.84 4.97
CA ASP A 291 2.74 26.45 6.25
C ASP A 291 2.97 25.40 7.37
N LYS A 292 2.27 24.25 7.33
CA LYS A 292 2.29 23.25 8.41
C LYS A 292 3.02 21.97 8.07
N LEU A 293 2.98 21.52 6.81
CA LEU A 293 3.47 20.21 6.38
C LEU A 293 4.71 20.29 5.48
N VAL A 294 4.76 21.20 4.49
CA VAL A 294 5.76 21.11 3.40
C VAL A 294 6.99 22.00 3.61
N ALA A 295 6.84 23.27 3.97
CA ALA A 295 7.92 24.25 3.75
C ALA A 295 9.14 24.08 4.70
N ASN A 296 8.91 23.65 5.95
CA ASN A 296 9.94 23.55 7.00
C ASN A 296 9.61 22.43 7.99
N HIS A 297 9.50 21.19 7.51
CA HIS A 297 9.25 20.04 8.37
C HIS A 297 10.58 19.45 8.89
N PRO A 298 10.80 19.36 10.22
CA PRO A 298 12.10 18.93 10.75
C PRO A 298 12.42 17.45 10.49
N SER A 299 11.40 16.60 10.29
CA SER A 299 11.54 15.16 10.08
C SER A 299 11.96 14.75 8.65
N PHE A 300 12.10 15.69 7.72
CA PHE A 300 12.35 15.36 6.31
C PHE A 300 13.43 16.26 5.70
N SER A 301 14.40 15.65 5.02
CA SER A 301 15.43 16.35 4.23
C SER A 301 14.83 16.99 2.97
N ARG A 302 13.77 16.38 2.43
CA ARG A 302 13.10 16.75 1.19
C ARG A 302 11.62 16.39 1.26
N ILE A 303 10.78 17.32 0.83
CA ILE A 303 9.35 17.12 0.64
C ILE A 303 8.98 17.53 -0.78
N ASP A 304 8.34 16.63 -1.50
CA ASP A 304 7.81 16.84 -2.84
C ASP A 304 6.28 16.69 -2.83
N VAL A 305 5.59 17.49 -3.64
CA VAL A 305 4.12 17.50 -3.75
C VAL A 305 3.69 17.04 -5.13
N PHE A 306 2.68 16.16 -5.15
CA PHE A 306 2.04 15.63 -6.35
C PHE A 306 0.55 15.97 -6.24
N VAL A 307 -0.01 16.64 -7.24
CA VAL A 307 -1.43 17.05 -7.22
C VAL A 307 -2.19 16.36 -8.33
N TYR A 308 -3.28 15.68 -7.96
CA TYR A 308 -4.27 15.15 -8.88
C TYR A 308 -5.63 15.71 -8.49
N ALA A 309 -6.05 16.77 -9.19
CA ALA A 309 -7.27 17.52 -8.86
C ALA A 309 -8.35 17.32 -9.93
N LEU A 310 -9.52 16.89 -9.51
CA LEU A 310 -10.70 16.85 -10.36
C LEU A 310 -11.52 18.14 -10.17
N PHE A 311 -11.94 18.81 -11.24
CA PHE A 311 -12.79 20.02 -11.15
C PHE A 311 -14.23 19.73 -11.59
N GLU A 312 -15.18 20.27 -10.83
CA GLU A 312 -16.62 20.06 -11.02
C GLU A 312 -17.19 21.14 -11.96
N PRO A 313 -18.35 20.94 -12.63
CA PRO A 313 -18.99 21.99 -13.41
C PRO A 313 -19.18 23.30 -12.64
N ALA A 314 -19.44 23.21 -11.33
CA ALA A 314 -19.52 24.36 -10.43
C ALA A 314 -18.22 25.19 -10.34
N ASP A 315 -17.03 24.57 -10.48
CA ASP A 315 -15.76 25.32 -10.56
C ASP A 315 -15.76 26.26 -11.78
N VAL A 316 -16.34 25.83 -12.90
CA VAL A 316 -16.47 26.63 -14.13
C VAL A 316 -17.63 27.63 -13.99
N ASP A 317 -18.84 27.13 -13.74
CA ASP A 317 -20.09 27.90 -13.88
C ASP A 317 -20.32 28.92 -12.75
N LEU A 318 -19.87 28.61 -11.52
CA LEU A 318 -20.07 29.48 -10.35
C LEU A 318 -18.80 30.23 -9.95
N PHE A 319 -17.64 29.58 -10.06
CA PHE A 319 -16.36 30.15 -9.62
C PHE A 319 -15.47 30.67 -10.76
N ASN A 320 -15.90 30.52 -12.03
CA ASN A 320 -15.17 30.98 -13.24
C ASN A 320 -13.72 30.47 -13.31
N ARG A 321 -13.51 29.21 -12.93
CA ARG A 321 -12.21 28.54 -12.93
C ARG A 321 -12.09 27.66 -14.18
N THR A 322 -11.06 27.90 -14.98
CA THR A 322 -10.63 26.96 -16.02
C THR A 322 -9.56 26.01 -15.47
N LYS A 323 -9.32 24.90 -16.17
CA LYS A 323 -8.19 23.98 -15.91
C LYS A 323 -6.88 24.75 -15.70
N GLU A 324 -6.56 25.67 -16.61
CA GLU A 324 -5.32 26.44 -16.63
C GLU A 324 -5.22 27.39 -15.43
N SER A 325 -6.35 27.99 -15.02
CA SER A 325 -6.40 28.86 -13.84
C SER A 325 -6.16 28.09 -12.53
N ILE A 326 -6.73 26.88 -12.42
CA ILE A 326 -6.53 25.97 -11.29
C ILE A 326 -5.07 25.52 -11.25
N GLU A 327 -4.55 25.06 -12.38
CA GLU A 327 -3.16 24.67 -12.57
C GLU A 327 -2.17 25.79 -12.20
N ALA A 328 -2.44 27.03 -12.62
CA ALA A 328 -1.62 28.18 -12.26
C ALA A 328 -1.67 28.50 -10.76
N ALA A 329 -2.86 28.41 -10.13
CA ALA A 329 -3.02 28.58 -8.68
C ALA A 329 -2.28 27.50 -7.88
N LEU A 330 -2.34 26.23 -8.31
CA LEU A 330 -1.61 25.11 -7.71
C LEU A 330 -0.10 25.29 -7.81
N ARG A 331 0.43 25.62 -9.01
CA ARG A 331 1.86 25.92 -9.21
C ARG A 331 2.32 27.10 -8.36
N LYS A 332 1.49 28.15 -8.24
CA LYS A 332 1.78 29.30 -7.38
C LYS A 332 1.79 28.94 -5.89
N CYS A 333 0.90 28.05 -5.44
CA CYS A 333 0.78 27.70 -4.02
C CYS A 333 1.90 26.77 -3.55
N TYR A 334 2.13 25.65 -4.25
CA TYR A 334 3.14 24.65 -3.86
C TYR A 334 4.56 25.00 -4.33
N GLY A 335 4.69 25.92 -5.31
CA GLY A 335 5.96 26.47 -5.75
C GLY A 335 7.00 25.41 -6.13
N SER A 336 8.21 25.55 -5.59
CA SER A 336 9.35 24.65 -5.84
C SER A 336 9.22 23.24 -5.27
N HIS A 337 8.17 22.94 -4.50
CA HIS A 337 7.90 21.58 -4.01
C HIS A 337 7.03 20.75 -4.97
N LEU A 338 6.30 21.40 -5.88
CA LEU A 338 5.45 20.70 -6.84
C LEU A 338 6.30 19.93 -7.86
N ARG A 339 5.96 18.65 -8.08
CA ARG A 339 6.63 17.76 -9.05
C ARG A 339 5.74 17.35 -10.19
N SER A 340 4.47 17.08 -9.92
CA SER A 340 3.45 16.85 -10.94
C SER A 340 2.14 17.53 -10.53
N VAL A 341 1.38 17.96 -11.53
CA VAL A 341 0.02 18.48 -11.36
C VAL A 341 -0.82 18.06 -12.55
N ASP A 342 -1.89 17.33 -12.28
CA ASP A 342 -2.95 17.02 -13.24
C ASP A 342 -4.25 17.65 -12.76
N VAL A 343 -4.90 18.34 -13.67
CA VAL A 343 -6.22 18.95 -13.47
C VAL A 343 -7.13 18.48 -14.60
N LEU A 344 -8.18 17.75 -14.23
CA LEU A 344 -9.08 17.06 -15.15
C LEU A 344 -10.54 17.31 -14.75
N PRO A 345 -11.47 17.45 -15.69
CA PRO A 345 -12.88 17.59 -15.34
C PRO A 345 -13.44 16.24 -14.88
N VAL A 346 -14.33 16.26 -13.88
CA VAL A 346 -14.93 15.06 -13.27
C VAL A 346 -15.59 14.15 -14.31
N ASP A 347 -16.27 14.72 -15.30
CA ASP A 347 -17.05 14.00 -16.33
C ASP A 347 -16.22 13.10 -17.26
N ARG A 348 -14.90 13.34 -17.38
CA ARG A 348 -13.99 12.50 -18.19
C ARG A 348 -13.42 11.32 -17.43
N GLU A 349 -13.31 11.43 -16.11
CA GLU A 349 -12.66 10.43 -15.27
C GLU A 349 -13.64 9.59 -14.45
N GLU A 350 -14.90 10.03 -14.31
CA GLU A 350 -15.91 9.20 -13.69
C GLU A 350 -16.27 7.98 -14.54
N VAL A 351 -16.26 6.81 -13.89
CA VAL A 351 -16.71 5.55 -14.49
C VAL A 351 -17.76 4.87 -13.61
N ASP A 352 -18.66 4.12 -14.22
CA ASP A 352 -19.59 3.25 -13.51
C ASP A 352 -18.85 2.12 -12.76
N PHE A 353 -19.50 1.56 -11.74
CA PHE A 353 -18.97 0.41 -11.00
C PHE A 353 -18.77 -0.81 -11.93
N PRO A 354 -17.69 -1.62 -11.76
CA PRO A 354 -17.39 -2.74 -12.66
C PRO A 354 -18.52 -3.76 -12.85
N GLY A 355 -19.12 -3.75 -14.04
CA GLY A 355 -20.33 -4.50 -14.41
C GLY A 355 -21.56 -3.62 -14.67
N GLY A 356 -21.43 -2.30 -14.57
CA GLY A 356 -22.45 -1.32 -14.93
C GLY A 356 -23.67 -1.33 -14.00
N LYS A 357 -24.81 -0.84 -14.50
CA LYS A 357 -26.06 -0.73 -13.74
C LYS A 357 -26.51 -2.06 -13.13
N ASN A 358 -26.50 -3.14 -13.91
CA ASN A 358 -26.93 -4.46 -13.44
C ASN A 358 -26.12 -4.96 -12.24
N ALA A 359 -24.80 -4.77 -12.24
CA ALA A 359 -23.95 -5.12 -11.10
C ALA A 359 -24.19 -4.18 -9.90
N THR A 360 -24.41 -2.90 -10.17
CA THR A 360 -24.73 -1.89 -9.16
C THR A 360 -26.03 -2.23 -8.43
N GLU A 361 -27.10 -2.52 -9.17
CA GLU A 361 -28.43 -2.89 -8.68
C GLU A 361 -28.45 -4.24 -7.94
N ALA A 362 -27.60 -5.18 -8.34
CA ALA A 362 -27.46 -6.49 -7.68
C ALA A 362 -26.78 -6.41 -6.30
N THR A 363 -26.04 -5.34 -6.01
CA THR A 363 -25.39 -5.14 -4.71
C THR A 363 -26.28 -4.36 -3.74
N PRO A 364 -26.24 -4.63 -2.42
CA PRO A 364 -26.93 -3.81 -1.43
C PRO A 364 -26.47 -2.34 -1.38
N CYS A 365 -25.29 -2.03 -1.92
CA CYS A 365 -24.74 -0.68 -1.93
C CYS A 365 -25.27 0.24 -3.03
N LYS A 366 -25.85 -0.31 -4.11
CA LYS A 366 -26.59 0.45 -5.14
C LYS A 366 -25.81 1.70 -5.60
N GLY A 367 -26.50 2.84 -5.75
CA GLY A 367 -25.92 4.10 -6.23
C GLY A 367 -24.69 4.61 -5.46
N LYS A 368 -24.48 4.20 -4.20
CA LYS A 368 -23.29 4.59 -3.43
C LYS A 368 -22.00 4.03 -4.04
N LEU A 369 -22.07 2.90 -4.76
CA LEU A 369 -20.89 2.29 -5.39
C LEU A 369 -20.22 3.17 -6.43
N ARG A 370 -20.96 3.96 -7.23
CA ARG A 370 -20.34 4.86 -8.23
C ARG A 370 -19.43 5.87 -7.54
N ARG A 371 -19.90 6.52 -6.47
CA ARG A 371 -19.09 7.48 -5.70
C ARG A 371 -17.85 6.81 -5.09
N LEU A 372 -18.02 5.67 -4.42
CA LEU A 372 -16.92 4.95 -3.77
C LEU A 372 -15.86 4.47 -4.77
N ASN A 373 -16.31 3.94 -5.91
CA ASN A 373 -15.45 3.51 -7.01
C ASN A 373 -14.60 4.68 -7.53
N ASN A 374 -15.23 5.84 -7.77
CA ASN A 374 -14.52 7.02 -8.30
C ASN A 374 -13.61 7.71 -7.26
N GLN A 375 -13.94 7.64 -5.96
CA GLN A 375 -13.03 8.06 -4.88
C GLN A 375 -11.73 7.22 -4.89
N LEU A 376 -11.84 5.88 -4.95
CA LEU A 376 -10.66 5.01 -5.04
C LEU A 376 -9.93 5.14 -6.39
N ARG A 377 -10.65 5.30 -7.50
CA ARG A 377 -10.07 5.56 -8.82
C ARG A 377 -9.21 6.81 -8.81
N THR A 378 -9.70 7.91 -8.22
CA THR A 378 -8.95 9.17 -8.07
C THR A 378 -7.63 8.96 -7.33
N ILE A 379 -7.62 8.11 -6.29
CA ILE A 379 -6.40 7.76 -5.55
C ILE A 379 -5.44 6.93 -6.41
N SER A 380 -5.94 5.91 -7.13
CA SER A 380 -5.13 5.08 -8.03
C SER A 380 -4.51 5.90 -9.17
N LEU A 381 -5.26 6.83 -9.78
CA LEU A 381 -4.75 7.73 -10.82
C LEU A 381 -3.68 8.70 -10.27
N ALA A 382 -3.86 9.23 -9.06
CA ALA A 382 -2.83 10.02 -8.39
C ALA A 382 -1.56 9.21 -8.06
N ALA A 383 -1.72 7.93 -7.74
CA ALA A 383 -0.61 7.00 -7.50
C ALA A 383 0.16 6.69 -8.79
N GLN A 384 -0.55 6.44 -9.89
CA GLN A 384 0.04 6.26 -11.22
C GLN A 384 0.83 7.51 -11.66
N GLN A 385 0.30 8.71 -11.41
CA GLN A 385 1.00 9.98 -11.66
C GLN A 385 2.31 10.08 -10.85
N TRP A 386 2.25 9.83 -9.54
CA TRP A 386 3.44 9.84 -8.67
C TRP A 386 4.46 8.78 -9.10
N TRP A 387 4.02 7.57 -9.44
CA TRP A 387 4.89 6.48 -9.87
C TRP A 387 5.57 6.77 -11.22
N ALA A 388 4.80 7.26 -12.20
CA ALA A 388 5.32 7.65 -13.50
C ALA A 388 6.39 8.75 -13.37
N TRP A 389 6.17 9.75 -12.50
CA TRP A 389 7.18 10.75 -12.19
C TRP A 389 8.42 10.12 -11.53
N SER A 390 8.23 9.23 -10.57
CA SER A 390 9.31 8.58 -9.80
C SER A 390 10.24 7.78 -10.71
N ILE A 391 9.67 6.95 -11.60
CA ILE A 391 10.39 6.21 -12.64
C ILE A 391 11.11 7.18 -13.60
N ALA A 392 10.38 8.15 -14.16
CA ALA A 392 10.96 9.08 -15.15
C ALA A 392 12.11 9.95 -14.60
N ASN A 393 12.12 10.22 -13.29
CA ASN A 393 13.10 11.08 -12.64
C ASN A 393 14.18 10.32 -11.87
N GLY A 394 14.05 9.01 -11.64
CA GLY A 394 14.95 8.28 -10.75
C GLY A 394 14.93 8.86 -9.33
N TYR A 395 13.78 8.78 -8.67
CA TYR A 395 13.63 9.15 -7.27
C TYR A 395 12.40 8.49 -6.65
N ILE A 396 12.57 7.71 -5.57
CA ILE A 396 11.49 7.24 -4.69
C ILE A 396 11.63 7.85 -3.29
N HIS A 397 10.50 8.15 -2.65
CA HIS A 397 10.47 8.73 -1.31
C HIS A 397 10.33 7.66 -0.22
N ASP A 398 10.99 7.85 0.93
CA ASP A 398 10.92 6.91 2.06
C ASP A 398 9.52 6.83 2.69
N THR A 399 8.86 7.98 2.82
CA THR A 399 7.50 8.10 3.34
C THR A 399 6.59 8.67 2.26
N ILE A 400 5.42 8.07 2.09
CA ILE A 400 4.36 8.59 1.23
C ILE A 400 3.19 8.98 2.13
N LEU A 401 2.63 10.16 1.92
CA LEU A 401 1.41 10.66 2.57
C LEU A 401 0.39 10.99 1.47
N ARG A 402 -0.81 10.39 1.52
CA ARG A 402 -1.96 10.88 0.76
C ARG A 402 -2.82 11.77 1.65
N ILE A 403 -3.15 12.96 1.16
CA ILE A 403 -4.19 13.84 1.72
C ILE A 403 -5.25 14.19 0.67
N ARG A 404 -6.42 14.66 1.15
CA ARG A 404 -7.46 15.20 0.28
C ARG A 404 -7.12 16.65 -0.09
N THR A 405 -7.65 17.08 -1.22
CA THR A 405 -7.63 18.49 -1.67
C THR A 405 -8.27 19.45 -0.67
N ASP A 406 -9.24 19.01 0.14
CA ASP A 406 -9.94 19.80 1.15
C ASP A 406 -9.40 19.61 2.59
N THR A 407 -8.26 18.94 2.79
CA THR A 407 -7.64 18.80 4.12
C THR A 407 -7.03 20.11 4.62
N SER A 408 -7.40 20.57 5.81
CA SER A 408 -6.79 21.75 6.46
C SER A 408 -6.00 21.32 7.70
N PHE A 409 -4.75 21.74 7.79
CA PHE A 409 -3.89 21.51 8.97
C PHE A 409 -3.87 22.74 9.87
N TRP A 410 -4.16 22.54 11.16
CA TRP A 410 -4.10 23.61 12.17
C TRP A 410 -2.72 23.64 12.83
N GLU A 411 -2.12 22.47 13.05
CA GLU A 411 -0.78 22.29 13.62
C GLU A 411 0.09 21.45 12.67
N ARG A 412 1.39 21.33 13.00
CA ARG A 412 2.30 20.48 12.25
C ARG A 412 1.98 19.01 12.57
N PRO A 413 1.75 18.13 11.57
CA PRO A 413 1.55 16.71 11.82
C PRO A 413 2.83 16.05 12.35
N GLU A 414 2.70 15.13 13.31
CA GLU A 414 3.81 14.30 13.78
C GLU A 414 3.86 12.97 13.02
N PHE A 415 5.07 12.56 12.61
CA PHE A 415 5.31 11.34 11.84
C PHE A 415 6.12 10.34 12.67
N LYS A 416 5.67 9.08 12.67
CA LYS A 416 6.49 7.94 13.08
C LYS A 416 7.80 7.89 12.30
N SER A 417 8.89 7.47 12.93
CA SER A 417 10.19 7.18 12.29
C SER A 417 10.09 6.04 11.26
N LEU A 418 11.08 5.90 10.39
CA LEU A 418 11.19 4.77 9.46
C LEU A 418 11.33 3.42 10.18
N GLU A 419 11.91 3.41 11.38
CA GLU A 419 11.97 2.19 12.20
C GLU A 419 10.59 1.81 12.75
N GLU A 420 9.79 2.78 13.21
CA GLU A 420 8.42 2.56 13.70
C GLU A 420 7.40 2.28 12.59
N LEU A 421 7.64 2.79 11.38
CA LEU A 421 6.86 2.45 10.18
C LEU A 421 7.26 1.10 9.58
N GLY A 422 8.51 0.68 9.78
CA GLY A 422 9.07 -0.49 9.09
C GLY A 422 8.79 -0.44 7.59
N GLN A 423 8.41 -1.59 7.02
CA GLN A 423 8.02 -1.68 5.60
C GLN A 423 6.53 -1.93 5.36
N ASN A 424 5.79 -2.44 6.35
CA ASN A 424 4.40 -2.89 6.20
C ASN A 424 3.41 -2.22 7.17
N THR A 425 3.82 -1.13 7.84
CA THR A 425 2.92 -0.38 8.73
C THR A 425 2.41 0.87 8.03
N LEU A 426 1.09 1.02 8.03
CA LEU A 426 0.40 2.27 7.71
C LEU A 426 -0.03 3.00 8.98
N VAL A 427 -0.06 4.32 8.87
CA VAL A 427 -0.76 5.19 9.79
C VAL A 427 -1.91 5.82 9.04
N LEU A 428 -3.09 5.86 9.67
CA LEU A 428 -4.33 6.39 9.13
C LEU A 428 -4.75 7.57 10.03
N PRO A 429 -4.23 8.80 9.79
CA PRO A 429 -4.58 9.98 10.56
C PRO A 429 -6.07 10.31 10.45
N HIS A 430 -6.72 10.33 11.59
CA HIS A 430 -8.14 10.60 11.71
C HIS A 430 -8.38 12.10 11.99
N PRO A 431 -9.24 12.82 11.26
CA PRO A 431 -9.59 14.20 11.56
C PRO A 431 -10.29 14.35 12.91
N ARG A 432 -10.02 15.44 13.62
CA ARG A 432 -10.56 15.66 14.97
C ARG A 432 -12.07 15.90 14.92
N GLY A 433 -12.85 15.03 15.57
CA GLY A 433 -14.32 15.16 15.71
C GLY A 433 -15.18 14.36 14.72
N GLU A 434 -14.61 13.68 13.73
CA GLU A 434 -15.38 12.92 12.71
C GLU A 434 -15.67 11.45 13.11
N HIS A 435 -16.26 11.16 14.28
CA HIS A 435 -16.29 9.79 14.86
C HIS A 435 -17.66 9.10 14.84
N TYR A 436 -17.91 8.18 13.89
CA TYR A 436 -19.07 7.27 13.96
C TYR A 436 -18.83 5.82 13.48
N PHE A 437 -17.84 5.55 12.61
CA PHE A 437 -17.68 4.22 12.02
C PHE A 437 -16.82 3.26 12.87
N TYR A 438 -17.34 2.07 13.12
CA TYR A 438 -16.67 0.94 13.77
C TYR A 438 -16.62 -0.26 12.80
N CYS A 439 -15.52 -1.01 12.81
CA CYS A 439 -15.30 -2.13 11.90
C CYS A 439 -14.98 -3.40 12.70
N ALA A 440 -15.62 -4.51 12.35
CA ALA A 440 -15.11 -5.83 12.69
C ALA A 440 -13.86 -6.12 11.84
N ARG A 441 -12.74 -6.53 12.45
CA ARG A 441 -11.51 -6.92 11.73
C ARG A 441 -11.44 -8.43 11.52
N MET A 442 -10.59 -8.87 10.59
CA MET A 442 -10.39 -10.32 10.33
C MET A 442 -9.97 -11.10 11.58
N SER A 443 -9.29 -10.45 12.53
CA SER A 443 -8.92 -10.99 13.84
C SER A 443 -10.09 -11.25 14.79
N GLY A 444 -11.29 -10.72 14.52
CA GLY A 444 -12.45 -10.81 15.43
C GLY A 444 -12.41 -9.78 16.55
N ARG A 445 -11.70 -8.66 16.31
CA ARG A 445 -11.68 -7.47 17.17
C ARG A 445 -12.49 -6.36 16.50
N VAL A 446 -13.13 -5.52 17.29
CA VAL A 446 -13.71 -4.25 16.82
C VAL A 446 -12.62 -3.18 16.86
N SER A 447 -12.50 -2.40 15.80
CA SER A 447 -11.72 -1.15 15.79
C SER A 447 -12.59 0.00 15.29
N VAL A 448 -12.11 1.23 15.44
CA VAL A 448 -12.69 2.37 14.69
C VAL A 448 -12.34 2.23 13.20
N GLY A 449 -13.12 2.84 12.32
CA GLY A 449 -12.85 2.90 10.89
C GLY A 449 -11.92 4.06 10.52
N PRO A 450 -11.06 3.92 9.49
CA PRO A 450 -10.23 5.00 8.96
C PRO A 450 -11.06 6.05 8.21
N SER A 451 -11.39 7.15 8.90
CA SER A 451 -12.64 7.89 8.69
C SER A 451 -12.80 8.76 7.44
N ASP A 452 -11.74 9.12 6.72
CA ASP A 452 -11.88 9.63 5.33
C ASP A 452 -10.55 9.70 4.55
N GLN A 453 -9.84 8.57 4.52
CA GLN A 453 -8.77 8.27 3.56
C GLN A 453 -7.53 9.21 3.55
N ILE A 454 -7.11 9.73 4.71
CA ILE A 454 -5.74 10.19 4.88
C ILE A 454 -4.90 9.00 5.36
N ALA A 455 -3.74 8.79 4.75
CA ALA A 455 -2.86 7.67 5.05
C ALA A 455 -1.40 8.05 4.81
N TYR A 456 -0.49 7.59 5.68
CA TYR A 456 0.94 7.61 5.40
C TYR A 456 1.64 6.33 5.85
N GLY A 457 2.80 6.06 5.26
CA GLY A 457 3.66 4.94 5.61
C GLY A 457 4.87 4.86 4.71
N SER A 458 5.56 3.71 4.71
CA SER A 458 6.58 3.39 3.71
C SER A 458 5.98 3.42 2.29
N ALA A 459 6.81 3.60 1.27
CA ALA A 459 6.36 3.46 -0.12
C ALA A 459 5.70 2.11 -0.40
N ALA A 460 6.21 1.02 0.18
CA ALA A 460 5.67 -0.32 0.04
C ALA A 460 4.27 -0.48 0.65
N ALA A 461 4.08 -0.08 1.92
CA ALA A 461 2.80 -0.16 2.60
C ALA A 461 1.76 0.74 1.91
N MET A 462 2.17 1.96 1.51
CA MET A 462 1.31 2.89 0.79
C MET A 462 0.98 2.41 -0.63
N ASN A 463 1.81 1.61 -1.29
CA ASN A 463 1.48 1.05 -2.60
C ASN A 463 0.22 0.18 -2.55
N HIS A 464 0.03 -0.61 -1.48
CA HIS A 464 -1.21 -1.36 -1.26
C HIS A 464 -2.42 -0.44 -1.09
N TRP A 465 -2.28 0.59 -0.26
CA TRP A 465 -3.35 1.55 0.03
C TRP A 465 -3.75 2.36 -1.22
N LEU A 466 -2.78 2.80 -2.00
CA LEU A 466 -2.99 3.59 -3.21
C LEU A 466 -3.71 2.81 -4.33
N HIS A 467 -3.52 1.48 -4.40
CA HIS A 467 -4.10 0.62 -5.45
C HIS A 467 -5.33 -0.19 -5.02
N MET A 468 -6.04 0.25 -3.96
CA MET A 468 -7.29 -0.39 -3.50
C MET A 468 -8.37 -0.49 -4.59
N HIS A 469 -8.43 0.48 -5.51
CA HIS A 469 -9.37 0.51 -6.63
C HIS A 469 -9.41 -0.83 -7.41
N ASP A 470 -8.24 -1.44 -7.64
CA ASP A 470 -8.08 -2.63 -8.47
C ASP A 470 -8.69 -3.89 -7.84
N ARG A 471 -9.10 -3.80 -6.57
CA ARG A 471 -9.84 -4.85 -5.84
C ARG A 471 -11.16 -4.35 -5.27
N PHE A 472 -11.59 -3.13 -5.58
CA PHE A 472 -12.82 -2.56 -5.01
C PHE A 472 -14.07 -3.42 -5.26
N LYS A 473 -14.20 -3.98 -6.47
CA LYS A 473 -15.28 -4.94 -6.76
C LYS A 473 -15.25 -6.14 -5.81
N GLN A 474 -14.08 -6.74 -5.59
CA GLN A 474 -13.91 -7.88 -4.68
C GLN A 474 -14.19 -7.50 -3.22
N MET A 475 -13.78 -6.30 -2.79
CA MET A 475 -14.08 -5.76 -1.45
C MET A 475 -15.60 -5.66 -1.24
N VAL A 476 -16.33 -5.12 -2.23
CA VAL A 476 -17.80 -5.03 -2.21
C VAL A 476 -18.45 -6.41 -2.25
N ASP A 477 -18.05 -7.29 -3.18
CA ASP A 477 -18.64 -8.63 -3.35
C ASP A 477 -18.48 -9.50 -2.08
N LEU A 478 -17.45 -9.26 -1.26
CA LEU A 478 -17.19 -9.99 0.00
C LEU A 478 -17.80 -9.34 1.25
N ALA A 479 -17.99 -8.02 1.26
CA ALA A 479 -18.50 -7.29 2.43
C ALA A 479 -20.01 -6.98 2.36
N ALA A 480 -20.63 -7.07 1.19
CA ALA A 480 -22.01 -6.64 0.98
C ALA A 480 -23.05 -7.78 0.93
N ASP A 481 -22.67 -9.05 0.81
CA ASP A 481 -23.62 -10.17 0.64
C ASP A 481 -23.69 -11.10 1.88
N ALA A 482 -24.73 -10.92 2.69
CA ALA A 482 -25.02 -11.76 3.86
C ALA A 482 -25.30 -13.25 3.52
N SER A 483 -25.61 -13.58 2.26
CA SER A 483 -25.80 -14.97 1.79
C SER A 483 -24.51 -15.63 1.32
N ARG A 484 -23.45 -14.84 1.10
CA ARG A 484 -22.10 -15.30 0.77
C ARG A 484 -21.14 -14.83 1.87
N PRO A 485 -21.22 -15.41 3.08
CA PRO A 485 -20.35 -15.00 4.16
C PRO A 485 -18.89 -15.21 3.73
N ALA A 486 -18.17 -14.10 3.58
CA ALA A 486 -16.79 -14.07 4.01
C ALA A 486 -16.74 -14.64 5.44
N LEU A 487 -15.61 -15.26 5.83
CA LEU A 487 -15.50 -15.99 7.10
C LEU A 487 -15.91 -15.17 8.35
N ARG A 488 -15.94 -13.84 8.22
CA ARG A 488 -16.65 -12.90 9.09
C ARG A 488 -17.33 -11.85 8.19
N ASP A 489 -18.44 -11.28 8.64
CA ASP A 489 -19.02 -10.08 8.02
C ASP A 489 -18.17 -8.86 8.41
N PHE A 490 -17.82 -8.04 7.42
CA PHE A 490 -16.90 -6.90 7.53
C PHE A 490 -17.59 -5.55 7.30
N SER A 491 -18.93 -5.53 7.30
CA SER A 491 -19.70 -4.31 7.24
C SER A 491 -19.37 -3.37 8.41
N GLY A 492 -19.35 -2.07 8.13
CA GLY A 492 -19.16 -1.07 9.18
C GLY A 492 -20.38 -0.94 10.08
N CYS A 493 -20.21 -0.34 11.23
CA CYS A 493 -21.30 0.02 12.14
C CYS A 493 -21.21 1.51 12.48
N GLU A 494 -22.33 2.24 12.41
CA GLU A 494 -22.39 3.66 12.80
C GLU A 494 -22.47 3.88 14.32
N VAL A 495 -22.63 2.80 15.08
CA VAL A 495 -22.67 2.78 16.55
C VAL A 495 -21.66 1.73 17.01
N MET A 496 -21.08 1.91 18.19
CA MET A 496 -20.20 0.88 18.76
C MET A 496 -20.99 -0.44 18.94
N PRO A 497 -20.62 -1.53 18.24
CA PRO A 497 -21.34 -2.79 18.34
C PRO A 497 -21.08 -3.44 19.71
N SER A 498 -22.02 -4.24 20.21
CA SER A 498 -21.87 -4.93 21.51
C SER A 498 -20.84 -6.08 21.49
N GLY A 499 -20.34 -6.42 20.32
CA GLY A 499 -19.38 -7.50 20.07
C GLY A 499 -18.81 -7.42 18.64
N PRO A 500 -17.97 -8.39 18.25
CA PRO A 500 -17.26 -8.37 16.97
C PRO A 500 -18.03 -8.98 15.78
N LEU A 501 -19.29 -9.40 15.97
CA LEU A 501 -20.12 -9.97 14.90
C LEU A 501 -21.00 -8.87 14.30
N ALA A 502 -21.33 -8.95 13.00
CA ALA A 502 -22.25 -7.97 12.40
C ALA A 502 -23.66 -8.03 12.99
N SER A 503 -24.07 -9.16 13.58
CA SER A 503 -25.31 -9.25 14.38
C SER A 503 -25.30 -8.35 15.62
N ASP A 504 -24.12 -7.97 16.12
CA ASP A 504 -23.93 -7.09 17.27
C ASP A 504 -24.00 -5.60 16.87
N CYS A 505 -24.08 -5.32 15.56
CA CYS A 505 -24.20 -3.98 15.02
C CYS A 505 -25.67 -3.54 14.92
N GLN A 506 -26.03 -2.52 15.70
CA GLN A 506 -27.39 -1.95 15.70
C GLN A 506 -27.72 -1.17 14.41
N LYS A 507 -26.72 -0.58 13.75
CA LYS A 507 -26.88 0.22 12.53
C LYS A 507 -25.77 -0.08 11.52
N PRO A 508 -25.95 -1.14 10.69
CA PRO A 508 -24.92 -1.59 9.75
C PRO A 508 -24.79 -0.67 8.54
N ALA A 509 -23.54 -0.44 8.14
CA ALA A 509 -23.09 0.34 7.01
C ALA A 509 -22.16 -0.53 6.12
N PRO A 510 -22.68 -1.53 5.39
CA PRO A 510 -21.89 -2.41 4.52
C PRO A 510 -21.17 -1.70 3.36
N CYS A 511 -21.50 -0.42 3.16
CA CYS A 511 -20.97 0.44 2.11
C CYS A 511 -20.08 1.56 2.67
N SER A 512 -19.67 1.43 3.94
CA SER A 512 -18.63 2.24 4.58
C SER A 512 -17.29 1.97 3.89
N ILE A 513 -16.67 3.00 3.31
CA ILE A 513 -15.33 2.85 2.72
C ILE A 513 -14.28 2.58 3.78
N GLU A 514 -14.50 3.13 4.97
CA GLU A 514 -13.67 3.02 6.15
C GLU A 514 -13.39 1.53 6.45
N CYS A 515 -14.44 0.71 6.57
CA CYS A 515 -14.28 -0.71 6.90
C CYS A 515 -13.80 -1.57 5.71
N LEU A 516 -14.15 -1.20 4.47
CA LEU A 516 -13.61 -1.85 3.28
C LEU A 516 -12.08 -1.68 3.19
N VAL A 517 -11.56 -0.48 3.49
CA VAL A 517 -10.11 -0.21 3.57
C VAL A 517 -9.46 -1.09 4.64
N GLY A 518 -10.01 -1.11 5.85
CA GLY A 518 -9.47 -1.92 6.95
C GLY A 518 -9.41 -3.42 6.63
N TRP A 519 -10.46 -3.95 6.01
CA TRP A 519 -10.49 -5.34 5.51
C TRP A 519 -9.40 -5.59 4.47
N PHE A 520 -9.26 -4.70 3.48
CA PHE A 520 -8.29 -4.88 2.39
C PHE A 520 -6.85 -4.88 2.90
N LEU A 521 -6.51 -4.00 3.84
CA LEU A 521 -5.18 -3.93 4.44
C LEU A 521 -4.87 -5.19 5.27
N ASP A 522 -5.80 -5.61 6.13
CA ASP A 522 -5.69 -6.87 6.89
C ASP A 522 -5.49 -8.07 5.94
N ALA A 523 -6.23 -8.12 4.82
CA ALA A 523 -6.16 -9.20 3.83
C ALA A 523 -4.84 -9.23 3.03
N ARG A 524 -4.03 -8.17 3.10
CA ARG A 524 -2.67 -8.10 2.56
C ARG A 524 -1.58 -8.27 3.62
N GLY A 525 -1.94 -8.40 4.90
CA GLY A 525 -0.98 -8.44 6.00
C GLY A 525 -0.29 -7.09 6.26
N VAL A 526 -0.92 -5.98 5.83
CA VAL A 526 -0.47 -4.62 6.12
C VAL A 526 -1.00 -4.24 7.49
N ASP A 527 -0.12 -4.01 8.46
CA ASP A 527 -0.55 -3.49 9.75
C ASP A 527 -0.93 -2.03 9.60
N PHE A 528 -1.94 -1.59 10.36
CA PHE A 528 -2.37 -0.20 10.32
C PHE A 528 -2.79 0.31 11.70
N HIS A 529 -2.37 1.53 12.00
CA HIS A 529 -2.73 2.24 13.21
C HIS A 529 -3.55 3.49 12.87
N ILE A 530 -4.60 3.73 13.65
CA ILE A 530 -5.39 4.95 13.56
C ILE A 530 -4.73 5.98 14.47
N GLU A 531 -4.37 7.13 13.91
CA GLU A 531 -3.71 8.21 14.63
C GLU A 531 -4.71 9.34 14.93
N TRP A 532 -4.77 9.74 16.20
CA TRP A 532 -5.73 10.71 16.73
C TRP A 532 -5.12 12.09 17.00
N GLY A 533 -3.78 12.18 17.08
CA GLY A 533 -3.07 13.39 17.48
C GLY A 533 -3.10 14.53 16.44
N TRP A 534 -3.34 14.23 15.17
CA TRP A 534 -3.25 15.22 14.08
C TRP A 534 -4.37 16.27 14.17
N GLN A 535 -4.01 17.51 14.48
CA GLN A 535 -4.92 18.66 14.46
C GLN A 535 -5.24 19.08 13.02
N GLN A 536 -6.16 18.34 12.40
CA GLN A 536 -6.65 18.56 11.05
C GLN A 536 -8.18 18.55 11.00
N SER A 537 -8.72 19.24 10.00
CA SER A 537 -10.15 19.27 9.67
C SER A 537 -10.35 19.21 8.16
N LEU A 538 -11.39 18.52 7.70
CA LEU A 538 -11.76 18.56 6.28
C LEU A 538 -12.65 19.79 6.04
N TRP A 539 -12.20 20.69 5.16
CA TRP A 539 -12.83 21.98 4.93
C TRP A 539 -13.99 21.86 3.93
N ARG A 540 -15.01 21.10 4.37
CA ARG A 540 -16.25 20.78 3.66
C ARG A 540 -17.29 21.90 3.89
N ARG A 541 -17.59 22.71 2.87
CA ARG A 541 -18.70 23.70 2.77
C ARG A 541 -18.90 24.79 3.86
N ARG A 542 -18.41 24.68 5.10
CA ARG A 542 -18.86 25.55 6.22
C ARG A 542 -18.58 27.06 6.04
N ASP A 543 -17.52 27.41 5.30
CA ASP A 543 -17.04 28.80 5.18
C ASP A 543 -17.20 29.45 3.78
N ILE A 544 -17.87 28.79 2.82
CA ILE A 544 -18.08 29.32 1.44
C ILE A 544 -19.41 30.10 1.29
N GLY A 545 -20.19 30.19 2.37
CA GLY A 545 -21.45 30.94 2.43
C GLY A 545 -22.67 30.21 1.84
N PRO A 546 -23.90 30.67 2.20
CA PRO A 546 -25.11 29.88 2.02
C PRO A 546 -25.56 29.68 0.57
N LYS A 547 -25.13 30.51 -0.38
CA LYS A 547 -25.55 30.39 -1.79
C LYS A 547 -24.89 29.20 -2.52
N GLY A 548 -23.59 29.00 -2.34
CA GLY A 548 -22.87 27.88 -2.96
C GLY A 548 -23.29 26.54 -2.36
N ALA A 549 -23.34 26.45 -1.02
CA ALA A 549 -23.67 25.20 -0.32
C ALA A 549 -25.07 24.66 -0.65
N GLU A 550 -26.05 25.53 -0.90
CA GLU A 550 -27.41 25.12 -1.26
C GLU A 550 -27.53 24.72 -2.75
N GLN A 551 -26.86 25.42 -3.67
CA GLN A 551 -26.84 25.02 -5.09
C GLN A 551 -26.08 23.71 -5.32
N GLU A 552 -24.96 23.52 -4.62
CA GLU A 552 -24.16 22.30 -4.69
C GLU A 552 -24.93 21.11 -4.03
N ARG A 553 -25.66 21.37 -2.93
CA ARG A 553 -26.64 20.41 -2.36
C ARG A 553 -27.78 20.10 -3.34
N GLN A 554 -28.31 21.09 -4.07
CA GLN A 554 -29.36 20.87 -5.06
C GLN A 554 -28.86 20.08 -6.28
N ALA A 555 -27.59 20.25 -6.69
CA ALA A 555 -26.95 19.41 -7.69
C ALA A 555 -26.78 17.96 -7.20
N ASP A 556 -26.35 17.76 -5.94
CA ASP A 556 -26.27 16.44 -5.29
C ASP A 556 -27.67 15.77 -5.20
N ILE A 557 -28.74 16.54 -4.95
CA ILE A 557 -30.13 16.05 -4.82
C ILE A 557 -30.81 15.78 -6.17
N ALA A 558 -30.37 16.41 -7.26
CA ALA A 558 -30.99 16.28 -8.57
C ALA A 558 -30.85 14.87 -9.18
N ILE A 559 -29.93 14.04 -8.67
CA ILE A 559 -29.70 12.66 -9.13
C ILE A 559 -29.89 11.68 -7.96
N GLU A 560 -31.15 11.30 -7.77
CA GLU A 560 -31.64 10.12 -7.05
C GLU A 560 -31.60 10.07 -5.49
N VAL A 561 -32.81 10.26 -4.94
CA VAL A 561 -33.41 9.56 -3.78
C VAL A 561 -33.07 10.07 -2.36
N ARG A 562 -34.11 10.66 -1.74
CA ARG A 562 -34.42 10.73 -0.29
C ARG A 562 -33.23 10.60 0.68
N ASP A 563 -32.67 11.76 0.99
CA ASP A 563 -32.31 12.22 2.36
C ASP A 563 -32.00 11.09 3.37
N ASP A 564 -30.73 10.68 3.42
CA ASP A 564 -30.20 9.64 4.31
C ASP A 564 -30.38 9.91 5.82
N GLY A 565 -30.89 11.09 6.22
CA GLY A 565 -31.00 11.52 7.62
C GLY A 565 -29.65 11.76 8.30
N MET A 566 -28.55 11.75 7.53
CA MET A 566 -27.19 12.03 8.00
C MET A 566 -27.00 13.54 8.20
N PHE A 567 -27.41 14.03 9.37
CA PHE A 567 -27.01 15.36 9.86
C PHE A 567 -25.51 15.39 10.15
N TRP A 568 -24.72 15.85 9.19
CA TRP A 568 -23.32 16.20 9.39
C TRP A 568 -23.25 17.50 10.22
N GLY A 569 -22.89 17.38 11.50
CA GLY A 569 -22.80 18.47 12.49
C GLY A 569 -21.54 19.32 12.40
#